data_AF-A0A2U3LRT3-F1
#
_entry.id   AF-A0A2U3LRT3-F1
#
_cell.length_a   1.000
_cell.length_b   1.000
_cell.length_c   1.000
_cell.angle_alpha   90.00
_cell.angle_beta   90.00
_cell.angle_gamma   90.00
#
_symmetry.space_group_name_H-M   'P 1'
#
loop_
_entity.id
_entity.type
_entity.pdbx_description
1 polymer ?
#
loop_
_entity_poly.entity_id
_entity_poly.type
_entity_poly.pdbx_seq_one_letter_code
_entity_poly.pdbx_strand_id
1 'polypeptide(L)'
;MPAEPVILTVSQVRAALAAAEPARDPAPATALTGTIFHALAARVFSPNDAGSWQRLGPDGVDSPEAIERHLYHRLLGPQLERRAAGLHGGSEEVRYLWQAVRGFSRWLSEVLHAARESGQIRYEEAQERWTVAGGFAESERPLAWVVNDKQWRSPVRVEGRLDTVVGHPKRKAWCIIEYKLSRGPSFADLGQLCLYREMLTGEAGGDGSIALVRFGAEREETLYSGADFSDVRQRLIRLIGKLAAVNGAPPVPPAADPAHAQLGSRLVKALAELRTPARLAGPTITGPAFLRFPLAPERGVRSAAILKLGQELQVRLGLPAPPQLLVSETGQVVADVPRADRQTVLFSKVWDQLPPPDDAGMGTHFPVGVDIEGHLISSDLAAYPHVLVAGTAGGGKSEWLRMALAGLLLRNTPLTMRIVCIDPKMNAFGDMKQSPFLLTDGSLVYPPQGLGSGCLRRACRRDVATAATV
;
A
#
# COMPACT_ATOMS: atom_id res chain seq x y z
N MET A 1 14.53 -16.69 13.95
CA MET A 1 14.08 -15.28 14.06
C MET A 1 12.59 -15.26 13.84
N PRO A 2 11.79 -14.38 14.47
CA PRO A 2 10.40 -14.20 14.02
C PRO A 2 10.45 -13.76 12.55
N ALA A 3 9.66 -14.42 11.69
CA ALA A 3 9.59 -14.06 10.29
C ALA A 3 9.16 -12.59 10.15
N GLU A 4 9.72 -11.90 9.16
CA GLU A 4 9.31 -10.53 8.86
C GLU A 4 7.80 -10.53 8.48
N PRO A 5 7.00 -9.59 9.00
CA PRO A 5 5.58 -9.61 8.74
C PRO A 5 5.28 -9.30 7.29
N VAL A 6 4.41 -10.10 6.67
CA VAL A 6 3.83 -9.75 5.37
C VAL A 6 2.98 -8.50 5.55
N ILE A 7 3.22 -7.48 4.72
CA ILE A 7 2.51 -6.21 4.81
C ILE A 7 1.27 -6.25 3.92
N LEU A 8 0.12 -5.92 4.48
CA LEU A 8 -1.13 -5.68 3.76
C LEU A 8 -1.63 -4.27 4.03
N THR A 9 -2.29 -3.66 3.05
CA THR A 9 -2.96 -2.37 3.24
C THR A 9 -4.42 -2.57 3.67
N VAL A 10 -4.96 -1.60 4.41
CA VAL A 10 -6.40 -1.54 4.74
C VAL A 10 -7.26 -1.66 3.47
N SER A 11 -6.85 -1.01 2.37
CA SER A 11 -7.56 -1.07 1.09
C SER A 11 -7.61 -2.49 0.50
N GLN A 12 -6.51 -3.25 0.58
CA GLN A 12 -6.50 -4.65 0.14
C GLN A 12 -7.46 -5.51 0.97
N VAL A 13 -7.51 -5.31 2.29
CA VAL A 13 -8.42 -6.07 3.17
C VAL A 13 -9.87 -5.68 2.92
N ARG A 14 -10.20 -4.40 2.71
CA ARG A 14 -11.55 -3.92 2.33
C ARG A 14 -12.03 -4.53 1.03
N ALA A 15 -11.17 -4.56 0.00
CA ALA A 15 -11.50 -5.17 -1.28
C ALA A 15 -11.80 -6.67 -1.13
N ALA A 16 -10.98 -7.38 -0.33
CA ALA A 16 -11.20 -8.80 -0.04
C ALA A 16 -12.49 -9.06 0.75
N LEU A 17 -12.85 -8.19 1.70
CA LEU A 17 -14.10 -8.25 2.45
C LEU A 17 -15.31 -8.07 1.51
N ALA A 18 -15.26 -7.07 0.63
CA ALA A 18 -16.31 -6.82 -0.36
C ALA A 18 -16.48 -7.99 -1.35
N ALA A 19 -15.38 -8.60 -1.78
CA ALA A 19 -15.41 -9.76 -2.69
C ALA A 19 -15.93 -11.04 -2.02
N ALA A 20 -15.76 -11.18 -0.70
CA ALA A 20 -16.18 -12.37 0.04
C ALA A 20 -17.70 -12.46 0.23
N GLU A 21 -18.42 -11.35 0.11
CA GLU A 21 -19.88 -11.33 0.19
C GLU A 21 -20.45 -10.23 -0.73
N PRO A 22 -20.72 -10.55 -2.02
CA PRO A 22 -21.32 -9.58 -2.93
C PRO A 22 -22.68 -9.12 -2.39
N ALA A 23 -23.01 -7.84 -2.64
CA ALA A 23 -24.22 -7.20 -2.11
C ALA A 23 -25.47 -8.03 -2.39
N ARG A 24 -26.25 -8.31 -1.32
CA ARG A 24 -27.43 -9.18 -1.39
C ARG A 24 -28.70 -8.48 -1.91
N ASP A 25 -28.70 -7.15 -1.99
CA ASP A 25 -29.90 -6.36 -2.27
C ASP A 25 -29.59 -5.30 -3.33
N PRO A 26 -30.46 -5.08 -4.34
CA PRO A 26 -30.35 -3.95 -5.25
C PRO A 26 -30.79 -2.68 -4.51
N ALA A 27 -29.97 -2.19 -3.58
CA ALA A 27 -30.06 -0.79 -3.19
C ALA A 27 -29.68 0.05 -4.42
N PRO A 28 -30.29 1.24 -4.64
CA PRO A 28 -29.81 2.20 -5.66
C PRO A 28 -28.41 2.77 -5.33
N ALA A 29 -27.75 2.28 -4.28
CA ALA A 29 -26.36 2.58 -3.99
C ALA A 29 -25.43 1.73 -4.87
N THR A 30 -24.60 2.38 -5.68
CA THR A 30 -23.56 1.74 -6.48
C THR A 30 -22.18 1.90 -5.82
N ALA A 31 -21.18 1.14 -6.27
CA ALA A 31 -19.80 1.34 -5.84
C ALA A 31 -19.34 2.80 -6.07
N LEU A 32 -19.81 3.43 -7.15
CA LEU A 32 -19.51 4.82 -7.47
C LEU A 32 -20.13 5.80 -6.47
N THR A 33 -21.43 5.70 -6.18
CA THR A 33 -22.09 6.61 -5.21
C THR A 33 -21.61 6.37 -3.79
N GLY A 34 -21.31 5.12 -3.42
CA GLY A 34 -20.63 4.78 -2.17
C GLY A 34 -19.27 5.46 -2.06
N THR A 35 -18.44 5.40 -3.11
CA THR A 35 -17.11 6.06 -3.13
C THR A 35 -17.23 7.57 -2.98
N ILE A 36 -18.18 8.21 -3.68
CA ILE A 36 -18.41 9.65 -3.57
C ILE A 36 -18.82 10.03 -2.14
N PHE A 37 -19.71 9.25 -1.53
CA PHE A 37 -20.17 9.49 -0.16
C PHE A 37 -19.03 9.39 0.86
N HIS A 38 -18.22 8.32 0.81
CA HIS A 38 -17.10 8.14 1.75
C HIS A 38 -16.04 9.24 1.57
N ALA A 39 -15.72 9.62 0.34
CA ALA A 39 -14.80 10.72 0.06
C ALA A 39 -15.32 12.06 0.60
N LEU A 40 -16.64 12.29 0.51
CA LEU A 40 -17.27 13.46 1.12
C LEU A 40 -17.12 13.41 2.64
N ALA A 41 -17.52 12.31 3.29
CA ALA A 41 -17.46 12.19 4.74
C ALA A 41 -16.05 12.39 5.30
N ALA A 42 -15.03 11.80 4.67
CA ALA A 42 -13.62 11.99 5.06
C ALA A 42 -13.19 13.47 4.99
N ARG A 43 -13.54 14.17 3.90
CA ARG A 43 -13.17 15.58 3.70
C ARG A 43 -13.89 16.53 4.66
N VAL A 44 -15.10 16.18 5.11
CA VAL A 44 -15.83 16.96 6.11
C VAL A 44 -15.07 17.06 7.42
N PHE A 45 -14.46 15.96 7.87
CA PHE A 45 -13.71 15.92 9.13
C PHE A 45 -12.22 16.32 8.98
N SER A 46 -11.73 16.51 7.76
CA SER A 46 -10.36 16.98 7.52
C SER A 46 -10.22 18.48 7.82
N PRO A 47 -9.40 18.90 8.81
CA PRO A 47 -9.32 20.31 9.21
C PRO A 47 -8.86 21.25 8.09
N ASN A 48 -7.99 20.78 7.20
CA ASN A 48 -7.39 21.62 6.18
C ASN A 48 -8.23 21.68 4.89
N ASP A 49 -9.28 20.87 4.77
CA ASP A 49 -10.11 20.81 3.56
C ASP A 49 -11.04 22.03 3.43
N ALA A 50 -11.28 22.45 2.19
CA ALA A 50 -12.22 23.51 1.84
C ALA A 50 -13.68 23.23 2.23
N GLY A 51 -14.06 21.95 2.30
CA GLY A 51 -15.38 21.51 2.73
C GLY A 51 -15.44 21.04 4.18
N SER A 52 -14.40 21.30 4.99
CA SER A 52 -14.42 20.98 6.41
C SER A 52 -15.64 21.58 7.11
N TRP A 53 -16.26 20.85 8.04
CA TRP A 53 -17.33 21.38 8.89
C TRP A 53 -16.86 22.58 9.72
N GLN A 54 -15.55 22.67 10.01
CA GLN A 54 -14.96 23.74 10.81
C GLN A 54 -15.10 25.12 10.16
N ARG A 55 -15.42 25.18 8.87
CA ARG A 55 -15.65 26.42 8.11
C ARG A 55 -17.11 26.89 8.12
N LEU A 56 -18.00 26.16 8.80
CA LEU A 56 -19.37 26.61 9.02
C LEU A 56 -19.38 27.82 9.97
N GLY A 57 -20.31 28.74 9.76
CA GLY A 57 -20.53 29.85 10.68
C GLY A 57 -21.00 29.40 12.07
N PRO A 58 -21.09 30.32 13.04
CA PRO A 58 -21.44 30.01 14.44
C PRO A 58 -22.82 29.36 14.60
N ASP A 59 -23.79 29.76 13.76
CA ASP A 59 -25.13 29.16 13.74
C ASP A 59 -25.24 28.00 12.73
N GLY A 60 -24.22 27.81 11.89
CA GLY A 60 -24.23 26.86 10.79
C GLY A 60 -24.14 25.40 11.24
N VAL A 61 -23.58 25.14 12.43
CA VAL A 61 -23.44 23.77 12.97
C VAL A 61 -24.75 23.20 13.52
N ASP A 62 -25.69 24.06 13.89
CA ASP A 62 -27.02 23.65 14.42
C ASP A 62 -28.10 23.57 13.33
N SER A 63 -27.78 23.97 12.11
CA SER A 63 -28.73 23.94 10.99
C SER A 63 -28.36 22.81 10.02
N PRO A 64 -29.15 21.74 9.97
CA PRO A 64 -29.01 20.70 8.95
C PRO A 64 -29.02 21.26 7.54
N GLU A 65 -29.80 22.30 7.27
CA GLU A 65 -29.90 22.96 5.95
C GLU A 65 -28.63 23.75 5.60
N ALA A 66 -28.01 24.40 6.58
CA ALA A 66 -26.74 25.09 6.39
C ALA A 66 -25.61 24.09 6.10
N ILE A 67 -25.58 22.98 6.83
CA ILE A 67 -24.65 21.88 6.59
C ILE A 67 -24.89 21.29 5.20
N GLU A 68 -26.14 20.93 4.87
CA GLU A 68 -26.53 20.37 3.57
C GLU A 68 -26.04 21.26 2.41
N ARG A 69 -26.28 22.57 2.49
CA ARG A 69 -25.83 23.55 1.50
C ARG A 69 -24.30 23.61 1.40
N HIS A 70 -23.60 23.62 2.54
CA HIS A 70 -22.13 23.62 2.58
C HIS A 70 -21.55 22.36 1.94
N LEU A 71 -22.04 21.19 2.32
CA LEU A 71 -21.62 19.90 1.78
C LEU A 71 -21.87 19.82 0.27
N TYR A 72 -23.02 20.29 -0.19
CA TYR A 72 -23.34 20.32 -1.61
C TYR A 72 -22.35 21.18 -2.40
N HIS A 73 -22.20 22.46 -2.03
CA HIS A 73 -21.38 23.39 -2.81
C HIS A 73 -19.88 23.11 -2.71
N ARG A 74 -19.38 22.64 -1.56
CA ARG A 74 -17.93 22.46 -1.34
C ARG A 74 -17.44 21.07 -1.71
N LEU A 75 -18.28 20.04 -1.58
CA LEU A 75 -17.84 18.64 -1.68
C LEU A 75 -18.60 17.85 -2.75
N LEU A 76 -19.93 17.77 -2.65
CA LEU A 76 -20.72 16.87 -3.50
C LEU A 76 -20.85 17.37 -4.94
N GLY A 77 -21.28 18.62 -5.14
CA GLY A 77 -21.49 19.23 -6.45
C GLY A 77 -20.28 19.09 -7.38
N PRO A 78 -19.07 19.53 -6.95
CA PRO A 78 -17.85 19.38 -7.75
C PRO A 78 -17.46 17.93 -8.07
N GLN A 79 -17.88 16.95 -7.26
CA GLN A 79 -17.66 15.52 -7.55
C GLN A 79 -18.66 14.99 -8.57
N LEU A 80 -19.93 15.40 -8.48
CA LEU A 80 -20.97 15.06 -9.44
C LEU A 80 -20.66 15.62 -10.83
N GLU A 81 -20.19 16.87 -10.91
CA GLU A 81 -19.78 17.51 -12.17
C GLU A 81 -18.59 16.78 -12.82
N ARG A 82 -17.53 16.51 -12.03
CA ARG A 82 -16.35 15.79 -12.53
C ARG A 82 -16.64 14.37 -13.00
N ARG A 83 -17.66 13.73 -12.42
CA ARG A 83 -18.03 12.33 -12.71
C ARG A 83 -19.32 12.23 -13.52
N ALA A 84 -19.78 13.32 -14.14
CA ALA A 84 -21.07 13.39 -14.82
C ALA A 84 -21.25 12.28 -15.87
N ALA A 85 -20.22 11.99 -16.67
CA ALA A 85 -20.25 10.93 -17.69
C ALA A 85 -20.46 9.52 -17.11
N GLY A 86 -19.90 9.24 -15.92
CA GLY A 86 -20.09 7.97 -15.21
C GLY A 86 -21.41 7.83 -14.46
N LEU A 87 -22.19 8.92 -14.39
CA LEU A 87 -23.51 9.00 -13.77
C LEU A 87 -24.65 9.11 -14.80
N HIS A 88 -24.33 9.06 -16.11
CA HIS A 88 -25.33 9.12 -17.17
C HIS A 88 -26.30 7.93 -17.07
N GLY A 89 -27.61 8.23 -16.98
CA GLY A 89 -28.68 7.24 -16.80
C GLY A 89 -28.97 6.85 -15.34
N GLY A 90 -28.16 7.32 -14.37
CA GLY A 90 -28.25 6.93 -12.95
C GLY A 90 -29.09 7.89 -12.08
N SER A 91 -30.27 8.29 -12.53
CA SER A 91 -31.11 9.31 -11.87
C SER A 91 -31.53 8.89 -10.45
N GLU A 92 -31.80 7.60 -10.25
CA GLU A 92 -32.23 7.06 -8.95
C GLU A 92 -31.06 6.97 -7.97
N GLU A 93 -29.87 6.60 -8.46
CA GLU A 93 -28.64 6.47 -7.70
C GLU A 93 -28.14 7.83 -7.20
N VAL A 94 -28.19 8.86 -8.05
CA VAL A 94 -27.83 10.23 -7.67
C VAL A 94 -28.84 10.79 -6.67
N ARG A 95 -30.14 10.53 -6.88
CA ARG A 95 -31.18 10.91 -5.92
C ARG A 95 -30.97 10.22 -4.57
N TYR A 96 -30.62 8.94 -4.56
CA TYR A 96 -30.34 8.19 -3.34
C TYR A 96 -29.11 8.73 -2.61
N LEU A 97 -28.02 8.99 -3.34
CA LEU A 97 -26.82 9.64 -2.79
C LEU A 97 -27.17 10.99 -2.16
N TRP A 98 -28.01 11.78 -2.81
CA TRP A 98 -28.45 13.05 -2.25
C TRP A 98 -29.24 12.88 -0.95
N GLN A 99 -30.20 11.95 -0.91
CA GLN A 99 -30.94 11.62 0.32
C GLN A 99 -30.01 11.21 1.45
N ALA A 100 -28.99 10.40 1.16
CA ALA A 100 -27.99 10.00 2.14
C ALA A 100 -27.20 11.20 2.67
N VAL A 101 -26.79 12.14 1.81
CA VAL A 101 -26.08 13.37 2.23
C VAL A 101 -26.97 14.26 3.10
N ARG A 102 -28.28 14.34 2.83
CA ARG A 102 -29.24 15.04 3.70
C ARG A 102 -29.41 14.36 5.05
N GLY A 103 -29.41 13.03 5.08
CA GLY A 103 -29.38 12.24 6.32
C GLY A 103 -28.11 12.49 7.13
N PHE A 104 -26.96 12.48 6.46
CA PHE A 104 -25.66 12.79 7.05
C PHE A 104 -25.61 14.21 7.60
N SER A 105 -26.18 15.19 6.91
CA SER A 105 -26.21 16.60 7.35
C SER A 105 -26.97 16.77 8.67
N ARG A 106 -28.13 16.10 8.81
CA ARG A 106 -28.91 16.08 10.05
C ARG A 106 -28.14 15.44 11.20
N TRP A 107 -27.58 14.25 10.95
CA TRP A 107 -26.76 13.55 11.94
C TRP A 107 -25.53 14.37 12.36
N LEU A 108 -24.83 14.98 11.42
CA LEU A 108 -23.67 15.82 11.71
C LEU A 108 -24.05 17.02 12.58
N SER A 109 -25.21 17.64 12.31
CA SER A 109 -25.73 18.73 13.13
C SER A 109 -25.96 18.29 14.57
N GLU A 110 -26.58 17.13 14.80
CA GLU A 110 -26.79 16.57 16.15
C GLU A 110 -25.46 16.33 16.88
N VAL A 111 -24.46 15.78 16.19
CA VAL A 111 -23.12 15.51 16.75
C VAL A 111 -22.39 16.81 17.09
N LEU A 112 -22.40 17.80 16.20
CA LEU A 112 -21.74 19.08 16.42
C LEU A 112 -22.43 19.90 17.51
N HIS A 113 -23.77 19.84 17.58
CA HIS A 113 -24.54 20.45 18.64
C HIS A 113 -24.14 19.91 20.01
N ALA A 114 -24.13 18.58 20.17
CA ALA A 114 -23.70 17.93 21.42
C ALA A 114 -22.23 18.24 21.77
N ALA A 115 -21.35 18.31 20.78
CA ALA A 115 -19.95 18.69 20.97
C ALA A 115 -19.81 20.15 21.44
N ARG A 116 -20.67 21.06 20.95
CA ARG A 116 -20.69 22.46 21.39
C ARG A 116 -21.21 22.59 22.82
N GLU A 117 -22.33 21.93 23.13
CA GLU A 117 -22.93 21.96 24.48
C GLU A 117 -21.97 21.40 25.54
N SER A 118 -21.17 20.40 25.18
CA SER A 118 -20.16 19.81 26.07
C SER A 118 -18.84 20.58 26.13
N GLY A 119 -18.71 21.67 25.36
CA GLY A 119 -17.52 22.52 25.29
C GLY A 119 -16.33 21.93 24.53
N GLN A 120 -16.56 20.90 23.71
CA GLN A 120 -15.51 20.27 22.89
C GLN A 120 -15.16 21.08 21.64
N ILE A 121 -16.09 21.89 21.16
CA ILE A 121 -15.85 22.76 20.01
C ILE A 121 -16.17 24.20 20.39
N ARG A 122 -15.37 25.12 19.85
CA ARG A 122 -15.54 26.56 20.06
C ARG A 122 -15.31 27.32 18.77
N TYR A 123 -16.18 28.28 18.48
CA TYR A 123 -15.99 29.17 17.35
C TYR A 123 -14.98 30.26 17.69
N GLU A 124 -13.96 30.42 16.86
CA GLU A 124 -13.01 31.53 16.92
C GLU A 124 -13.38 32.57 15.86
N GLU A 125 -13.93 33.69 16.30
CA GLU A 125 -14.36 34.78 15.42
C GLU A 125 -13.20 35.35 14.58
N ALA A 126 -12.01 35.48 15.17
CA ALA A 126 -10.84 36.04 14.48
C ALA A 126 -10.36 35.19 13.29
N GLN A 127 -10.64 33.89 13.30
CA GLN A 127 -10.27 32.96 12.22
C GLN A 127 -11.49 32.51 11.41
N GLU A 128 -12.69 32.97 11.77
CA GLU A 128 -13.99 32.53 11.25
C GLU A 128 -14.12 31.00 11.20
N ARG A 129 -13.63 30.33 12.24
CA ARG A 129 -13.44 28.87 12.23
C ARG A 129 -13.76 28.22 13.56
N TRP A 130 -14.31 27.01 13.51
CA TRP A 130 -14.43 26.15 14.69
C TRP A 130 -13.11 25.46 15.04
N THR A 131 -12.73 25.60 16.30
CA THR A 131 -11.64 24.86 16.92
C THR A 131 -12.17 23.72 17.77
N VAL A 132 -11.33 22.70 17.97
CA VAL A 132 -11.68 21.46 18.67
C VAL A 132 -10.74 21.27 19.86
N ALA A 133 -11.32 21.04 21.03
CA ALA A 133 -10.61 20.65 22.25
C ALA A 133 -10.55 19.12 22.36
N GLY A 134 -9.33 18.55 22.34
CA GLY A 134 -9.08 17.15 22.69
C GLY A 134 -9.60 16.09 21.69
N GLY A 135 -8.96 15.96 20.52
CA GLY A 135 -9.07 14.77 19.64
C GLY A 135 -10.47 14.45 19.10
N PHE A 136 -11.42 15.39 19.14
CA PHE A 136 -12.76 15.17 18.61
C PHE A 136 -12.72 15.15 17.08
N ALA A 137 -13.05 13.97 16.53
CA ALA A 137 -12.99 13.61 15.12
C ALA A 137 -11.58 13.74 14.50
N GLU A 138 -10.77 12.68 14.63
CA GLU A 138 -9.51 12.56 13.88
C GLU A 138 -9.77 11.76 12.59
N SER A 139 -9.51 12.39 11.43
CA SER A 139 -9.41 11.71 10.14
C SER A 139 -7.94 11.47 9.79
N GLU A 140 -7.65 10.38 9.05
CA GLU A 140 -6.31 10.08 8.50
C GLU A 140 -5.20 9.71 9.50
N ARG A 141 -5.54 9.24 10.71
CA ARG A 141 -4.52 8.69 11.62
C ARG A 141 -3.92 7.40 11.01
N PRO A 142 -2.59 7.32 10.81
CA PRO A 142 -1.95 6.08 10.39
C PRO A 142 -2.04 5.09 11.53
N LEU A 143 -2.55 3.90 11.25
CA LEU A 143 -2.63 2.81 12.21
C LEU A 143 -2.04 1.54 11.60
N ALA A 144 -1.56 0.67 12.48
CA ALA A 144 -1.15 -0.67 12.10
C ALA A 144 -1.61 -1.71 13.11
N TRP A 145 -1.98 -2.88 12.60
CA TRP A 145 -2.31 -4.05 13.39
C TRP A 145 -1.44 -5.22 12.97
N VAL A 146 -0.67 -5.77 13.90
CA VAL A 146 0.13 -6.97 13.67
C VAL A 146 -0.65 -8.18 14.16
N VAL A 147 -1.05 -9.03 13.22
CA VAL A 147 -1.79 -10.25 13.47
C VAL A 147 -0.82 -11.42 13.51
N ASN A 148 -0.93 -12.21 14.58
CA ASN A 148 -0.21 -13.46 14.75
C ASN A 148 -1.25 -14.58 14.86
N ASP A 149 -1.11 -15.62 14.03
CA ASP A 149 -1.91 -16.84 14.14
C ASP A 149 -0.98 -18.06 14.13
N LYS A 150 -1.31 -19.07 14.96
CA LYS A 150 -0.51 -20.30 15.07
C LYS A 150 -0.52 -21.11 13.76
N GLN A 151 -1.50 -20.89 12.91
CA GLN A 151 -1.65 -21.54 11.60
C GLN A 151 -0.93 -20.79 10.47
N TRP A 152 -0.22 -19.70 10.78
CA TRP A 152 0.46 -18.89 9.78
C TRP A 152 1.97 -19.08 9.79
N ARG A 153 2.55 -18.95 8.60
CA ARG A 153 3.98 -19.04 8.34
C ARG A 153 4.76 -17.81 8.80
N SER A 154 4.11 -16.65 8.69
CA SER A 154 4.64 -15.34 9.05
C SER A 154 3.55 -14.51 9.69
N PRO A 155 3.90 -13.56 10.59
CA PRO A 155 2.94 -12.55 11.01
C PRO A 155 2.47 -11.72 9.82
N VAL A 156 1.31 -11.08 9.95
CA VAL A 156 0.80 -10.14 8.94
C VAL A 156 0.61 -8.79 9.60
N ARG A 157 1.23 -7.75 9.03
CA ARG A 157 1.04 -6.36 9.44
C ARG A 157 0.04 -5.72 8.49
N VAL A 158 -1.15 -5.39 8.99
CA VAL A 158 -2.13 -4.60 8.24
C VAL A 158 -1.93 -3.14 8.59
N GLU A 159 -1.69 -2.30 7.60
CA GLU A 159 -1.47 -0.86 7.79
C GLU A 159 -2.36 0.00 6.88
N GLY A 160 -2.70 1.19 7.36
CA GLY A 160 -3.50 2.13 6.57
C GLY A 160 -4.08 3.24 7.42
N ARG A 161 -5.05 3.94 6.84
CA ARG A 161 -5.75 5.06 7.45
C ARG A 161 -7.20 4.68 7.71
N LEU A 162 -7.74 5.13 8.84
CA LEU A 162 -9.17 5.02 9.14
C LEU A 162 -9.94 6.15 8.48
N ASP A 163 -11.18 5.85 8.08
CA ASP A 163 -12.07 6.81 7.43
C ASP A 163 -12.51 7.90 8.43
N THR A 164 -13.03 7.56 9.62
CA THR A 164 -13.36 8.53 10.69
C THR A 164 -13.35 7.88 12.08
N VAL A 165 -12.68 8.52 13.05
CA VAL A 165 -12.73 8.13 14.48
C VAL A 165 -13.17 9.31 15.32
N VAL A 166 -14.21 9.13 16.14
CA VAL A 166 -14.65 10.15 17.10
C VAL A 166 -14.16 9.76 18.49
N GLY A 167 -13.23 10.55 19.05
CA GLY A 167 -12.76 10.40 20.42
C GLY A 167 -13.72 11.01 21.46
N HIS A 168 -13.84 10.37 22.62
CA HIS A 168 -14.55 10.95 23.77
C HIS A 168 -13.65 11.95 24.50
N PRO A 169 -14.11 13.17 24.82
CA PRO A 169 -13.25 14.29 25.25
C PRO A 169 -12.61 14.13 26.63
N LYS A 170 -13.26 13.35 27.52
CA LYS A 170 -12.89 13.27 28.96
C LYS A 170 -12.53 11.86 29.42
N ARG A 171 -12.59 10.86 28.54
CA ARG A 171 -12.34 9.44 28.85
C ARG A 171 -11.45 8.85 27.77
N LYS A 172 -10.64 7.84 28.10
CA LYS A 172 -9.96 7.01 27.10
C LYS A 172 -10.97 6.07 26.41
N ALA A 173 -11.95 6.65 25.75
CA ALA A 173 -13.00 5.96 25.00
C ALA A 173 -13.11 6.56 23.62
N TRP A 174 -13.38 5.73 22.62
CA TRP A 174 -13.48 6.13 21.22
C TRP A 174 -14.67 5.42 20.57
N CYS A 175 -15.21 6.05 19.53
CA CYS A 175 -16.27 5.50 18.69
C CYS A 175 -15.82 5.52 17.22
N ILE A 176 -15.77 4.33 16.62
CA ILE A 176 -15.59 4.20 15.17
C ILE A 176 -16.95 4.41 14.54
N ILE A 177 -17.02 5.30 13.57
CA ILE A 177 -18.26 5.58 12.83
C ILE A 177 -18.04 5.15 11.39
N GLU A 178 -18.67 4.06 11.01
CA GLU A 178 -18.68 3.59 9.63
C GLU A 178 -19.97 4.01 8.95
N TYR A 179 -19.83 4.54 7.74
CA TYR A 179 -20.96 5.00 6.96
C TYR A 179 -21.32 4.01 5.86
N LYS A 180 -22.59 3.63 5.75
CA LYS A 180 -23.03 2.77 4.65
C LYS A 180 -24.29 3.26 3.98
N LEU A 181 -24.32 3.03 2.68
CA LEU A 181 -25.46 3.27 1.79
C LEU A 181 -26.26 1.98 1.50
N SER A 182 -25.79 0.82 1.97
CA SER A 182 -26.46 -0.48 1.80
C SER A 182 -27.42 -0.78 2.95
N ARG A 183 -28.38 -1.71 2.75
CA ARG A 183 -29.28 -2.19 3.80
C ARG A 183 -28.71 -3.42 4.54
N GLY A 184 -28.88 -3.44 5.86
CA GLY A 184 -28.55 -4.57 6.74
C GLY A 184 -27.05 -4.80 7.00
N PRO A 185 -26.66 -5.38 8.14
CA PRO A 185 -25.26 -5.70 8.42
C PRO A 185 -24.79 -6.88 7.55
N SER A 186 -23.77 -6.64 6.72
CA SER A 186 -23.05 -7.72 6.00
C SER A 186 -21.80 -8.15 6.77
N PHE A 187 -21.25 -9.32 6.44
CA PHE A 187 -19.94 -9.71 6.96
C PHE A 187 -18.86 -8.72 6.53
N ALA A 188 -18.97 -8.13 5.34
CA ALA A 188 -18.03 -7.11 4.88
C ALA A 188 -18.03 -5.88 5.80
N ASP A 189 -19.22 -5.42 6.20
CA ASP A 189 -19.36 -4.25 7.08
C ASP A 189 -18.85 -4.55 8.50
N LEU A 190 -19.29 -5.67 9.08
CA LEU A 190 -18.83 -6.08 10.41
C LEU A 190 -17.33 -6.40 10.42
N GLY A 191 -16.81 -6.99 9.33
CA GLY A 191 -15.39 -7.31 9.17
C GLY A 191 -14.53 -6.05 9.08
N GLN A 192 -14.99 -5.02 8.37
CA GLN A 192 -14.30 -3.73 8.31
C GLN A 192 -14.31 -3.02 9.68
N LEU A 193 -15.44 -3.02 10.37
CA LEU A 193 -15.54 -2.51 11.75
C LEU A 193 -14.61 -3.25 12.72
N CYS A 194 -14.58 -4.57 12.62
CA CYS A 194 -13.68 -5.41 13.41
C CYS A 194 -12.21 -5.08 13.13
N LEU A 195 -11.84 -4.88 11.86
CA LEU A 195 -10.48 -4.49 11.46
C LEU A 195 -10.08 -3.17 12.12
N TYR A 196 -10.92 -2.14 12.00
CA TYR A 196 -10.65 -0.82 12.54
C TYR A 196 -10.54 -0.81 14.07
N ARG A 197 -11.39 -1.60 14.74
CA ARG A 197 -11.29 -1.80 16.19
C ARG A 197 -9.96 -2.42 16.60
N GLU A 198 -9.52 -3.49 15.93
CA GLU A 198 -8.26 -4.15 16.29
C GLU A 198 -7.04 -3.26 16.06
N MET A 199 -7.08 -2.41 15.03
CA MET A 199 -6.05 -1.39 14.77
C MET A 199 -6.00 -0.31 15.88
N LEU A 200 -7.15 0.11 16.40
CA LEU A 200 -7.22 1.14 17.46
C LEU A 200 -6.94 0.59 18.86
N THR A 201 -7.42 -0.62 19.19
CA THR A 201 -7.16 -1.23 20.51
C THR A 201 -5.67 -1.49 20.73
N GLY A 202 -4.92 -1.83 19.66
CA GLY A 202 -3.48 -2.07 19.72
C GLY A 202 -2.63 -0.83 20.05
N GLU A 203 -3.08 0.37 19.64
CA GLU A 203 -2.36 1.62 19.89
C GLU A 203 -2.90 2.48 21.04
N ALA A 204 -4.23 2.61 21.15
CA ALA A 204 -4.83 3.67 21.97
C ALA A 204 -5.05 3.27 23.44
N GLY A 205 -5.21 1.98 23.74
CA GLY A 205 -5.52 1.45 25.08
C GLY A 205 -6.79 2.05 25.71
N GLY A 206 -7.89 1.30 25.74
CA GLY A 206 -9.16 1.73 26.36
C GLY A 206 -10.37 0.93 25.85
N ASP A 207 -11.53 1.12 26.48
CA ASP A 207 -12.81 0.57 26.01
C ASP A 207 -13.36 1.43 24.86
N GLY A 208 -13.51 0.82 23.68
CA GLY A 208 -14.07 1.45 22.50
C GLY A 208 -15.41 0.84 22.12
N SER A 209 -16.38 1.69 21.82
CA SER A 209 -17.65 1.29 21.21
C SER A 209 -17.56 1.47 19.70
N ILE A 210 -18.38 0.75 18.94
CA ILE A 210 -18.45 0.94 17.48
C ILE A 210 -19.88 1.31 17.12
N ALA A 211 -20.04 2.36 16.31
CA ALA A 211 -21.31 2.74 15.72
C ALA A 211 -21.27 2.48 14.21
N LEU A 212 -22.22 1.68 13.73
CA LEU A 212 -22.50 1.58 12.31
C LEU A 212 -23.68 2.49 12.00
N VAL A 213 -23.44 3.54 11.21
CA VAL A 213 -24.47 4.51 10.84
C VAL A 213 -24.78 4.37 9.37
N ARG A 214 -26.03 4.03 9.06
CA ARG A 214 -26.49 3.85 7.68
C ARG A 214 -27.32 5.04 7.25
N PHE A 215 -27.00 5.57 6.08
CA PHE A 215 -27.69 6.69 5.48
C PHE A 215 -28.46 6.21 4.25
N GLY A 216 -29.74 5.87 4.47
CA GLY A 216 -30.70 5.54 3.43
C GLY A 216 -31.93 6.46 3.49
N ALA A 217 -33.10 5.95 3.09
CA ALA A 217 -34.37 6.68 3.21
C ALA A 217 -34.67 7.02 4.68
N GLU A 218 -34.34 6.11 5.59
CA GLU A 218 -34.33 6.32 7.04
C GLU A 218 -32.91 6.09 7.57
N ARG A 219 -32.55 6.81 8.64
CA ARG A 219 -31.26 6.63 9.33
C ARG A 219 -31.37 5.41 10.24
N GLU A 220 -30.44 4.47 10.10
CA GLU A 220 -30.30 3.36 11.02
C GLU A 220 -28.96 3.50 11.76
N GLU A 221 -29.00 3.35 13.08
CA GLU A 221 -27.81 3.37 13.92
C GLU A 221 -27.76 2.09 14.76
N THR A 222 -26.67 1.35 14.64
CA THR A 222 -26.44 0.14 15.43
C THR A 222 -25.15 0.28 16.21
N LEU A 223 -25.25 0.12 17.53
CA LEU A 223 -24.11 0.11 18.44
C LEU A 223 -23.64 -1.33 18.66
N TYR A 224 -22.34 -1.53 18.54
CA TYR A 224 -21.68 -2.80 18.79
C TYR A 224 -20.67 -2.67 19.93
N SER A 225 -20.63 -3.71 20.76
CA SER A 225 -19.66 -3.93 21.82
C SER A 225 -18.53 -4.86 21.36
N GLY A 226 -17.48 -4.99 22.16
CA GLY A 226 -16.37 -5.90 21.85
C GLY A 226 -16.78 -7.38 21.73
N ALA A 227 -17.86 -7.79 22.41
CA ALA A 227 -18.36 -9.17 22.38
C ALA A 227 -19.00 -9.54 21.03
N ASP A 228 -19.56 -8.56 20.32
CA ASP A 228 -20.29 -8.78 19.06
C ASP A 228 -19.37 -9.16 17.88
N PHE A 229 -18.04 -9.06 18.06
CA PHE A 229 -17.06 -9.29 17.01
C PHE A 229 -16.31 -10.63 17.13
N SER A 230 -16.57 -11.48 18.12
CA SER A 230 -15.78 -12.72 18.33
C SER A 230 -15.72 -13.60 17.08
N ASP A 231 -16.88 -13.84 16.45
CA ASP A 231 -17.00 -14.70 15.28
C ASP A 231 -16.51 -14.02 14.01
N VAL A 232 -16.77 -12.71 13.91
CA VAL A 232 -16.34 -11.85 12.81
C VAL A 232 -14.82 -11.76 12.77
N ARG A 233 -14.18 -11.61 13.93
CA ARG A 233 -12.72 -11.53 14.09
C ARG A 233 -12.03 -12.78 13.57
N GLN A 234 -12.55 -13.97 13.92
CA GLN A 234 -11.96 -15.23 13.44
C GLN A 234 -12.10 -15.40 11.91
N ARG A 235 -13.19 -14.92 11.33
CA ARG A 235 -13.36 -14.91 9.86
C ARG A 235 -12.44 -13.87 9.20
N LEU A 236 -12.29 -12.69 9.80
CA LEU A 236 -11.39 -11.64 9.31
C LEU A 236 -9.93 -12.10 9.33
N ILE A 237 -9.48 -12.73 10.41
CA ILE A 237 -8.13 -13.33 10.50
C ILE A 237 -7.96 -14.34 9.37
N ARG A 238 -8.85 -15.32 9.20
CA ARG A 238 -8.77 -16.29 8.09
C ARG A 238 -8.69 -15.63 6.70
N LEU A 239 -9.44 -14.55 6.47
CA LEU A 239 -9.39 -13.78 5.23
C LEU A 239 -8.02 -13.10 5.04
N ILE A 240 -7.50 -12.43 6.07
CA ILE A 240 -6.17 -11.80 6.07
C ILE A 240 -5.08 -12.84 5.79
N GLY A 241 -5.13 -13.99 6.46
CA GLY A 241 -4.16 -15.07 6.27
C GLY A 241 -4.18 -15.64 4.85
N LYS A 242 -5.36 -15.73 4.24
CA LYS A 242 -5.52 -16.13 2.84
C LYS A 242 -4.97 -15.07 1.89
N LEU A 243 -5.27 -13.80 2.15
CA LEU A 243 -4.86 -12.66 1.34
C LEU A 243 -3.33 -12.46 1.35
N ALA A 244 -2.71 -12.62 2.52
CA ALA A 244 -1.26 -12.56 2.69
C ALA A 244 -0.53 -13.86 2.28
N ALA A 245 -1.27 -14.88 1.83
CA ALA A 245 -0.72 -16.20 1.50
C ALA A 245 0.12 -16.85 2.63
N VAL A 246 -0.16 -16.51 3.89
CA VAL A 246 0.57 -17.03 5.06
C VAL A 246 -0.04 -18.32 5.62
N ASN A 247 -1.20 -18.74 5.13
CA ASN A 247 -1.88 -19.94 5.61
C ASN A 247 -1.05 -21.22 5.40
N GLY A 248 -0.90 -22.01 6.46
CA GLY A 248 -0.15 -23.26 6.49
C GLY A 248 0.92 -23.23 7.58
N ALA A 249 1.33 -24.40 8.07
CA ALA A 249 2.46 -24.49 9.00
C ALA A 249 3.67 -23.72 8.41
N PRO A 250 4.47 -23.00 9.23
CA PRO A 250 5.72 -22.39 8.80
C PRO A 250 6.42 -23.34 7.85
N PRO A 251 6.93 -22.90 6.69
CA PRO A 251 7.74 -23.79 5.89
C PRO A 251 8.81 -24.30 6.85
N VAL A 252 8.78 -25.60 7.15
CA VAL A 252 9.98 -26.27 7.62
C VAL A 252 10.99 -25.85 6.57
N PRO A 253 12.05 -25.10 6.94
CA PRO A 253 13.05 -24.69 5.98
C PRO A 253 13.37 -25.93 5.17
N PRO A 254 13.34 -25.88 3.82
CA PRO A 254 13.68 -27.06 3.04
C PRO A 254 14.96 -27.61 3.64
N ALA A 255 14.94 -28.91 4.01
CA ALA A 255 16.02 -29.52 4.76
C ALA A 255 17.33 -29.05 4.14
N ALA A 256 18.14 -28.34 4.92
CA ALA A 256 19.28 -27.60 4.39
C ALA A 256 20.06 -28.55 3.50
N ASP A 257 20.20 -28.21 2.22
CA ASP A 257 20.95 -29.06 1.29
C ASP A 257 22.28 -29.40 1.97
N PRO A 258 22.61 -30.69 2.16
CA PRO A 258 23.85 -31.09 2.81
C PRO A 258 25.07 -30.37 2.24
N ALA A 259 25.06 -30.04 0.94
CA ALA A 259 26.09 -29.26 0.29
C ALA A 259 26.17 -27.81 0.82
N HIS A 260 25.04 -27.14 1.09
CA HIS A 260 25.01 -25.79 1.66
C HIS A 260 25.55 -25.76 3.10
N ALA A 261 25.19 -26.75 3.92
CA ALA A 261 25.71 -26.88 5.28
C ALA A 261 27.22 -27.15 5.29
N GLN A 262 27.70 -27.99 4.37
CA GLN A 262 29.12 -28.27 4.19
C GLN A 262 29.89 -27.02 3.74
N LEU A 263 29.32 -26.22 2.83
CA LEU A 263 29.91 -24.96 2.39
C LEU A 263 30.03 -23.95 3.55
N GLY A 264 29.00 -23.81 4.39
CA GLY A 264 29.06 -22.97 5.59
C GLY A 264 30.16 -23.38 6.56
N SER A 265 30.35 -24.70 6.75
CA SER A 265 31.43 -25.24 7.58
C SER A 265 32.81 -24.96 6.98
N ARG A 266 32.96 -25.08 5.66
CA ARG A 266 34.20 -24.73 4.94
C ARG A 266 34.49 -23.23 5.03
N LEU A 267 33.47 -22.38 4.94
CA LEU A 267 33.60 -20.93 5.08
C LEU A 267 34.16 -20.55 6.46
N VAL A 268 33.58 -21.07 7.53
CA VAL A 268 34.06 -20.84 8.91
C VAL A 268 35.52 -21.32 9.08
N LYS A 269 35.84 -22.52 8.55
CA LYS A 269 37.21 -23.04 8.59
C LYS A 269 38.19 -22.14 7.83
N ALA A 270 37.82 -21.68 6.63
CA ALA A 270 38.65 -20.78 5.84
C ALA A 270 38.90 -19.44 6.55
N LEU A 271 37.88 -18.87 7.21
CA LEU A 271 38.03 -17.65 8.01
C LEU A 271 39.01 -17.82 9.17
N ALA A 272 38.96 -18.95 9.87
CA ALA A 272 39.92 -19.28 10.93
C ALA A 272 41.36 -19.42 10.39
N GLU A 273 41.54 -20.12 9.26
CA GLU A 273 42.85 -20.25 8.59
C GLU A 273 43.41 -18.91 8.12
N LEU A 274 42.54 -17.96 7.75
CA LEU A 274 42.88 -16.58 7.40
C LEU A 274 43.04 -15.66 8.63
N ARG A 275 43.17 -16.23 9.85
CA ARG A 275 43.38 -15.52 11.12
C ARG A 275 42.27 -14.50 11.45
N THR A 276 41.07 -14.71 10.92
CA THR A 276 39.91 -13.84 11.14
C THR A 276 38.71 -14.71 11.54
N PRO A 277 38.78 -15.43 12.69
CA PRO A 277 37.79 -16.42 13.05
C PRO A 277 36.40 -15.81 13.29
N ALA A 278 35.38 -16.51 12.80
CA ALA A 278 33.98 -16.19 12.98
C ALA A 278 33.17 -17.48 13.01
N ARG A 279 32.01 -17.45 13.66
CA ARG A 279 31.06 -18.58 13.70
C ARG A 279 29.79 -18.24 12.94
N LEU A 280 29.03 -19.25 12.53
CA LEU A 280 27.69 -19.03 12.01
C LEU A 280 26.79 -18.47 13.12
N ALA A 281 26.11 -17.37 12.82
CA ALA A 281 25.21 -16.68 13.76
C ALA A 281 23.76 -17.16 13.65
N GLY A 282 23.45 -18.03 12.69
CA GLY A 282 22.11 -18.52 12.44
C GLY A 282 22.08 -19.56 11.31
N PRO A 283 20.88 -20.01 10.91
CA PRO A 283 20.72 -20.90 9.77
C PRO A 283 21.13 -20.22 8.46
N THR A 284 21.60 -21.02 7.50
CA THR A 284 21.87 -20.55 6.14
C THR A 284 20.56 -20.15 5.46
N ILE A 285 20.56 -18.97 4.84
CA ILE A 285 19.43 -18.50 4.02
C ILE A 285 19.74 -18.85 2.57
N THR A 286 18.84 -19.60 1.94
CA THR A 286 19.02 -20.08 0.56
C THR A 286 18.22 -19.20 -0.38
N GLY A 287 18.90 -18.34 -1.13
CA GLY A 287 18.26 -17.50 -2.14
C GLY A 287 18.41 -18.02 -3.57
N PRO A 288 17.75 -17.35 -4.53
CA PRO A 288 17.80 -17.75 -5.94
C PRO A 288 19.21 -17.65 -6.55
N ALA A 289 19.98 -16.64 -6.15
CA ALA A 289 21.31 -16.37 -6.70
C ALA A 289 22.47 -16.60 -5.71
N PHE A 290 22.20 -16.48 -4.41
CA PHE A 290 23.24 -16.55 -3.38
C PHE A 290 22.75 -17.36 -2.18
N LEU A 291 23.71 -17.95 -1.47
CA LEU A 291 23.53 -18.49 -0.12
C LEU A 291 24.06 -17.46 0.86
N ARG A 292 23.24 -17.03 1.81
CA ARG A 292 23.65 -16.10 2.85
C ARG A 292 23.98 -16.85 4.13
N PHE A 293 25.20 -16.64 4.59
CA PHE A 293 25.71 -17.15 5.86
C PHE A 293 25.84 -15.99 6.84
N PRO A 294 24.95 -15.89 7.84
CA PRO A 294 25.13 -14.96 8.94
C PRO A 294 26.38 -15.34 9.75
N LEU A 295 27.26 -14.39 9.99
CA LEU A 295 28.55 -14.58 10.67
C LEU A 295 28.61 -13.70 11.93
N ALA A 296 29.02 -14.31 13.03
CA ALA A 296 29.40 -13.62 14.26
C ALA A 296 30.93 -13.68 14.38
N PRO A 297 31.65 -12.55 14.24
CA PRO A 297 33.08 -12.48 14.49
C PRO A 297 33.41 -12.95 15.92
N GLU A 298 34.52 -13.63 16.11
CA GLU A 298 34.99 -13.95 17.45
C GLU A 298 35.52 -12.71 18.18
N ARG A 299 35.71 -12.83 19.50
CA ARG A 299 36.16 -11.72 20.35
C ARG A 299 37.52 -11.20 19.85
N GLY A 300 37.60 -9.89 19.60
CA GLY A 300 38.81 -9.23 19.10
C GLY A 300 38.94 -9.18 17.57
N VAL A 301 38.05 -9.86 16.83
CA VAL A 301 37.99 -9.79 15.37
C VAL A 301 37.12 -8.60 14.96
N ARG A 302 37.72 -7.65 14.23
CA ARG A 302 36.96 -6.50 13.69
C ARG A 302 36.16 -6.94 12.46
N SER A 303 34.89 -6.58 12.39
CA SER A 303 34.03 -6.87 11.21
C SER A 303 34.68 -6.41 9.90
N ALA A 304 35.30 -5.23 9.91
CA ALA A 304 36.01 -4.67 8.76
C ALA A 304 37.19 -5.54 8.24
N ALA A 305 37.76 -6.42 9.08
CA ALA A 305 38.76 -7.38 8.63
C ALA A 305 38.11 -8.47 7.78
N ILE A 306 36.95 -9.00 8.21
CA ILE A 306 36.19 -10.01 7.45
C ILE A 306 35.77 -9.43 6.10
N LEU A 307 35.22 -8.21 6.06
CA LEU A 307 34.71 -7.59 4.83
C LEU A 307 35.74 -7.51 3.69
N LYS A 308 37.04 -7.54 4.01
CA LYS A 308 38.13 -7.46 3.03
C LYS A 308 38.57 -8.83 2.48
N LEU A 309 38.03 -9.94 2.98
CA LEU A 309 38.49 -11.30 2.65
C LEU A 309 37.81 -11.90 1.41
N GLY A 310 36.94 -11.17 0.70
CA GLY A 310 36.16 -11.72 -0.42
C GLY A 310 37.01 -12.46 -1.45
N GLN A 311 38.10 -11.87 -1.94
CA GLN A 311 38.96 -12.50 -2.94
C GLN A 311 39.68 -13.76 -2.41
N GLU A 312 40.21 -13.71 -1.19
CA GLU A 312 40.86 -14.86 -0.55
C GLU A 312 39.88 -16.02 -0.31
N LEU A 313 38.67 -15.70 0.13
CA LEU A 313 37.60 -16.69 0.30
C LEU A 313 37.17 -17.30 -1.02
N GLN A 314 37.16 -16.54 -2.12
CA GLN A 314 36.90 -17.08 -3.46
C GLN A 314 37.88 -18.20 -3.78
N VAL A 315 39.18 -17.94 -3.62
CA VAL A 315 40.24 -18.88 -3.96
C VAL A 315 40.20 -20.11 -3.05
N ARG A 316 40.10 -19.91 -1.72
CA ARG A 316 40.09 -21.03 -0.75
C ARG A 316 38.87 -21.92 -0.87
N LEU A 317 37.71 -21.35 -1.20
CA LEU A 317 36.46 -22.10 -1.29
C LEU A 317 36.20 -22.63 -2.71
N GLY A 318 36.95 -22.18 -3.71
CA GLY A 318 36.77 -22.57 -5.12
C GLY A 318 35.50 -21.98 -5.71
N LEU A 319 35.18 -20.72 -5.38
CA LEU A 319 33.94 -20.07 -5.79
C LEU A 319 34.07 -19.42 -7.19
N PRO A 320 32.99 -19.38 -7.99
CA PRO A 320 33.02 -18.77 -9.32
C PRO A 320 33.22 -17.25 -9.27
N ALA A 321 32.84 -16.60 -8.17
CA ALA A 321 33.04 -15.18 -7.92
C ALA A 321 33.27 -14.93 -6.42
N PRO A 322 33.88 -13.79 -6.03
CA PRO A 322 34.02 -13.43 -4.64
C PRO A 322 32.66 -13.37 -3.93
N PRO A 323 32.55 -13.93 -2.70
CA PRO A 323 31.37 -13.70 -1.88
C PRO A 323 31.26 -12.23 -1.53
N GLN A 324 30.02 -11.71 -1.50
CA GLN A 324 29.76 -10.36 -1.03
C GLN A 324 29.74 -10.40 0.50
N LEU A 325 30.65 -9.63 1.11
CA LEU A 325 30.77 -9.51 2.55
C LEU A 325 30.29 -8.13 2.95
N LEU A 326 29.24 -8.06 3.76
CA LEU A 326 28.64 -6.80 4.20
C LEU A 326 28.16 -6.90 5.65
N VAL A 327 27.91 -5.73 6.24
CA VAL A 327 27.24 -5.63 7.54
C VAL A 327 25.77 -5.42 7.25
N SER A 328 24.91 -6.31 7.74
CA SER A 328 23.46 -6.18 7.63
C SER A 328 22.96 -4.96 8.43
N GLU A 329 21.73 -4.55 8.16
CA GLU A 329 21.06 -3.47 8.92
C GLU A 329 20.96 -3.78 10.42
N THR A 330 20.91 -5.07 10.77
CA THR A 330 20.93 -5.57 12.16
C THR A 330 22.33 -5.57 12.79
N GLY A 331 23.35 -5.08 12.09
CA GLY A 331 24.73 -4.97 12.56
C GLY A 331 25.53 -6.29 12.50
N GLN A 332 24.97 -7.35 11.92
CA GLN A 332 25.64 -8.65 11.77
C GLN A 332 26.48 -8.69 10.50
N VAL A 333 27.60 -9.42 10.50
CA VAL A 333 28.35 -9.66 9.27
C VAL A 333 27.62 -10.76 8.50
N VAL A 334 27.43 -10.60 7.20
CA VAL A 334 26.85 -11.62 6.33
C VAL A 334 27.77 -11.91 5.16
N ALA A 335 27.85 -13.18 4.78
CA ALA A 335 28.55 -13.62 3.59
C ALA A 335 27.55 -14.19 2.57
N ASP A 336 27.37 -13.48 1.46
CA ASP A 336 26.54 -13.90 0.34
C ASP A 336 27.42 -14.60 -0.68
N VAL A 337 27.38 -15.92 -0.66
CA VAL A 337 28.18 -16.79 -1.51
C VAL A 337 27.37 -17.15 -2.76
N PRO A 338 27.89 -16.92 -3.98
CA PRO A 338 27.22 -17.35 -5.21
C PRO A 338 26.98 -18.87 -5.17
N ARG A 339 25.75 -19.30 -5.41
CA ARG A 339 25.45 -20.73 -5.52
C ARG A 339 25.79 -21.24 -6.93
N ALA A 340 26.15 -22.51 -7.05
CA ALA A 340 26.49 -23.12 -8.32
C ALA A 340 25.26 -23.28 -9.24
N ASP A 341 24.10 -23.56 -8.66
CA ASP A 341 22.81 -23.77 -9.30
C ASP A 341 21.94 -22.51 -9.25
N ARG A 342 22.41 -21.42 -9.87
CA ARG A 342 21.65 -20.16 -9.88
C ARG A 342 20.25 -20.38 -10.47
N GLN A 343 19.22 -20.00 -9.71
CA GLN A 343 17.82 -20.17 -10.09
C GLN A 343 17.30 -18.95 -10.83
N THR A 344 16.54 -19.19 -11.90
CA THR A 344 15.83 -18.15 -12.63
C THR A 344 14.52 -17.82 -11.94
N VAL A 345 14.33 -16.55 -11.57
CA VAL A 345 13.06 -16.06 -11.04
C VAL A 345 12.25 -15.47 -12.18
N LEU A 346 11.11 -16.10 -12.48
CA LEU A 346 10.19 -15.62 -13.51
C LEU A 346 9.35 -14.49 -12.95
N PHE A 347 9.30 -13.36 -13.65
CA PHE A 347 8.46 -12.21 -13.24
C PHE A 347 6.98 -12.59 -13.09
N SER A 348 6.48 -13.53 -13.90
CA SER A 348 5.13 -14.07 -13.81
C SER A 348 4.78 -14.77 -12.48
N LYS A 349 5.78 -15.06 -11.63
CA LYS A 349 5.59 -15.65 -10.29
C LYS A 349 5.52 -14.62 -9.17
N VAL A 350 5.87 -13.36 -9.44
CA VAL A 350 6.05 -12.33 -8.41
C VAL A 350 5.39 -10.99 -8.75
N TRP A 351 4.86 -10.82 -9.98
CA TRP A 351 4.26 -9.57 -10.44
C TRP A 351 3.04 -9.12 -9.63
N ASP A 352 2.35 -10.07 -8.99
CA ASP A 352 1.21 -9.84 -8.11
C ASP A 352 1.61 -9.06 -6.84
N GLN A 353 2.87 -9.16 -6.43
CA GLN A 353 3.46 -8.42 -5.32
C GLN A 353 3.71 -6.93 -5.63
N LEU A 354 3.60 -6.50 -6.89
CA LEU A 354 3.66 -5.07 -7.22
C LEU A 354 2.48 -4.33 -6.56
N PRO A 355 2.71 -3.13 -6.00
CA PRO A 355 1.64 -2.29 -5.49
C PRO A 355 0.54 -2.07 -6.53
N PRO A 356 -0.74 -2.06 -6.11
CA PRO A 356 -1.84 -1.74 -7.01
C PRO A 356 -1.74 -0.28 -7.48
N PRO A 357 -2.44 0.08 -8.57
CA PRO A 357 -2.58 1.48 -8.96
C PRO A 357 -3.24 2.31 -7.85
N ASP A 358 -2.98 3.61 -7.85
CA ASP A 358 -3.63 4.56 -6.95
C ASP A 358 -5.12 4.77 -7.28
N ASP A 359 -5.79 5.64 -6.52
CA ASP A 359 -7.22 5.95 -6.70
C ASP A 359 -7.52 6.61 -8.07
N ALA A 360 -6.51 7.17 -8.74
CA ALA A 360 -6.62 7.70 -10.10
C ALA A 360 -6.36 6.62 -11.17
N GLY A 361 -6.11 5.38 -10.77
CA GLY A 361 -5.81 4.27 -11.66
C GLY A 361 -4.37 4.29 -12.21
N MET A 362 -3.46 5.07 -11.58
CA MET A 362 -2.07 5.18 -11.99
C MET A 362 -1.16 4.27 -11.15
N GLY A 363 -0.42 3.39 -11.82
CA GLY A 363 0.58 2.52 -11.20
C GLY A 363 1.99 3.06 -11.40
N THR A 364 2.56 3.72 -10.41
CA THR A 364 3.88 4.36 -10.53
C THR A 364 5.04 3.44 -10.13
N HIS A 365 4.75 2.28 -9.56
CA HIS A 365 5.76 1.34 -9.09
C HIS A 365 6.25 0.43 -10.22
N PHE A 366 7.57 0.31 -10.35
CA PHE A 366 8.22 -0.65 -11.25
C PHE A 366 9.04 -1.68 -10.45
N PRO A 367 9.11 -2.94 -10.91
CA PRO A 367 9.91 -3.96 -10.26
C PRO A 367 11.41 -3.64 -10.43
N VAL A 368 12.18 -3.88 -9.37
CA VAL A 368 13.64 -3.75 -9.34
C VAL A 368 14.30 -5.13 -9.37
N GLY A 369 13.72 -6.11 -8.71
CA GLY A 369 14.23 -7.47 -8.65
C GLY A 369 13.58 -8.23 -7.51
N VAL A 370 14.24 -9.30 -7.05
CA VAL A 370 13.85 -9.97 -5.81
C VAL A 370 14.96 -9.92 -4.79
N ASP A 371 14.59 -9.92 -3.53
CA ASP A 371 15.52 -10.10 -2.44
C ASP A 371 16.02 -11.56 -2.36
N ILE A 372 16.78 -11.87 -1.30
CA ILE A 372 17.33 -13.21 -1.09
C ILE A 372 16.26 -14.24 -0.70
N GLU A 373 15.12 -13.79 -0.19
CA GLU A 373 14.01 -14.65 0.21
C GLU A 373 13.02 -14.89 -0.94
N GLY A 374 13.18 -14.14 -2.04
CA GLY A 374 12.38 -14.24 -3.25
C GLY A 374 11.22 -13.25 -3.30
N HIS A 375 11.15 -12.27 -2.39
CA HIS A 375 10.14 -11.23 -2.43
C HIS A 375 10.51 -10.16 -3.44
N LEU A 376 9.50 -9.65 -4.16
CA LEU A 376 9.67 -8.60 -5.14
C LEU A 376 10.02 -7.28 -4.45
N ILE A 377 11.16 -6.72 -4.83
CA ILE A 377 11.52 -5.35 -4.51
C ILE A 377 11.06 -4.46 -5.65
N SER A 378 10.32 -3.40 -5.32
CA SER A 378 9.82 -2.41 -6.28
C SER A 378 10.24 -1.00 -5.87
N SER A 379 10.17 -0.06 -6.82
CA SER A 379 10.48 1.34 -6.59
C SER A 379 9.40 2.21 -7.21
N ASP A 380 9.07 3.32 -6.55
CA ASP A 380 8.08 4.29 -7.01
C ASP A 380 8.71 5.34 -7.93
N LEU A 381 8.25 5.41 -9.18
CA LEU A 381 8.68 6.41 -10.14
C LEU A 381 8.15 7.81 -9.80
N ALA A 382 7.05 7.95 -9.06
CA ALA A 382 6.56 9.26 -8.63
C ALA A 382 7.47 9.88 -7.54
N ALA A 383 7.96 9.05 -6.62
CA ALA A 383 8.95 9.46 -5.63
C ALA A 383 10.33 9.73 -6.24
N TYR A 384 10.71 8.94 -7.26
CA TYR A 384 11.98 9.07 -7.98
C TYR A 384 11.71 9.33 -9.47
N PRO A 385 11.43 10.58 -9.87
CA PRO A 385 10.90 10.92 -11.21
C PRO A 385 11.84 10.55 -12.36
N HIS A 386 13.11 10.29 -12.07
CA HIS A 386 14.11 9.89 -13.05
C HIS A 386 14.98 8.76 -12.49
N VAL A 387 15.21 7.73 -13.32
CA VAL A 387 16.01 6.55 -12.95
C VAL A 387 17.14 6.39 -13.96
N LEU A 388 18.37 6.26 -13.45
CA LEU A 388 19.56 5.95 -14.26
C LEU A 388 19.91 4.47 -14.14
N VAL A 389 19.95 3.77 -15.28
CA VAL A 389 20.31 2.34 -15.33
C VAL A 389 21.60 2.17 -16.14
N ALA A 390 22.66 1.76 -15.47
CA ALA A 390 23.96 1.46 -16.08
C ALA A 390 24.31 -0.02 -15.94
N GLY A 391 25.01 -0.59 -16.93
CA GLY A 391 25.43 -1.97 -16.91
C GLY A 391 26.27 -2.35 -18.13
N THR A 392 27.13 -3.36 -17.98
CA THR A 392 27.94 -3.92 -19.07
C THR A 392 27.09 -4.78 -20.01
N ALA A 393 27.60 -5.04 -21.22
CA ALA A 393 26.95 -5.97 -22.15
C ALA A 393 26.84 -7.37 -21.50
N GLY A 394 25.67 -7.99 -21.59
CA GLY A 394 25.38 -9.26 -20.92
C GLY A 394 25.01 -9.14 -19.43
N GLY A 395 25.11 -7.95 -18.83
CA GLY A 395 24.77 -7.72 -17.41
C GLY A 395 23.28 -7.70 -17.09
N GLY A 396 22.40 -8.02 -18.05
CA GLY A 396 20.95 -8.08 -17.84
C GLY A 396 20.20 -6.74 -17.97
N LYS A 397 20.87 -5.65 -18.34
CA LYS A 397 20.26 -4.31 -18.46
C LYS A 397 18.99 -4.28 -19.33
N SER A 398 19.05 -4.87 -20.53
CA SER A 398 17.90 -4.86 -21.45
C SER A 398 16.73 -5.70 -20.91
N GLU A 399 17.01 -6.85 -20.31
CA GLU A 399 15.98 -7.69 -19.66
C GLU A 399 15.35 -6.99 -18.46
N TRP A 400 16.16 -6.32 -17.64
CA TRP A 400 15.67 -5.52 -16.54
C TRP A 400 14.77 -4.38 -17.02
N LEU A 401 15.17 -3.64 -18.06
CA LEU A 401 14.35 -2.57 -18.62
C LEU A 401 13.01 -3.09 -19.15
N ARG A 402 13.00 -4.26 -19.79
CA ARG A 402 11.76 -4.93 -20.22
C ARG A 402 10.87 -5.32 -19.05
N MET A 403 11.44 -5.87 -17.99
CA MET A 403 10.70 -6.22 -16.78
C MET A 403 10.15 -4.97 -16.07
N ALA A 404 10.93 -3.90 -15.95
CA ALA A 404 10.50 -2.65 -15.34
C ALA A 404 9.33 -2.04 -16.13
N LEU A 405 9.46 -2.02 -17.46
CA LEU A 405 8.40 -1.62 -18.37
C LEU A 405 7.15 -2.50 -18.22
N ALA A 406 7.31 -3.83 -18.21
CA ALA A 406 6.19 -4.75 -18.03
C ALA A 406 5.43 -4.52 -16.70
N GLY A 407 6.15 -4.24 -15.62
CA GLY A 407 5.54 -3.87 -14.34
C GLY A 407 4.67 -2.62 -14.42
N LEU A 408 5.16 -1.57 -15.08
CA LEU A 408 4.37 -0.35 -15.32
C LEU A 408 3.16 -0.64 -16.21
N LEU A 409 3.32 -1.42 -17.29
CA LEU A 409 2.22 -1.78 -18.19
C LEU A 409 1.13 -2.58 -17.46
N LEU A 410 1.50 -3.49 -16.55
CA LEU A 410 0.54 -4.30 -15.77
C LEU A 410 -0.31 -3.47 -14.81
N ARG A 411 0.16 -2.28 -14.42
CA ARG A 411 -0.51 -1.40 -13.45
C ARG A 411 -1.09 -0.13 -14.08
N ASN A 412 -1.09 -0.03 -15.41
CA ASN A 412 -1.60 1.13 -16.11
C ASN A 412 -2.42 0.75 -17.33
N THR A 413 -3.23 1.69 -17.79
CA THR A 413 -3.88 1.64 -19.09
C THR A 413 -3.19 2.61 -20.04
N PRO A 414 -3.42 2.51 -21.36
CA PRO A 414 -2.91 3.49 -22.29
C PRO A 414 -3.38 4.94 -21.99
N LEU A 415 -4.52 5.11 -21.32
CA LEU A 415 -5.01 6.42 -20.91
C LEU A 415 -4.22 7.02 -19.73
N THR A 416 -3.74 6.16 -18.82
CA THR A 416 -3.04 6.61 -17.60
C THR A 416 -1.53 6.70 -17.80
N MET A 417 -0.97 6.01 -18.80
CA MET A 417 0.46 6.07 -19.11
C MET A 417 0.72 5.98 -20.62
N ARG A 418 1.55 6.89 -21.12
CA ARG A 418 2.09 6.87 -22.49
C ARG A 418 3.61 6.77 -22.46
N ILE A 419 4.19 6.14 -23.48
CA ILE A 419 5.60 5.77 -23.51
C ILE A 419 6.24 6.23 -24.81
N VAL A 420 7.47 6.74 -24.68
CA VAL A 420 8.40 6.93 -25.78
C VAL A 420 9.62 6.04 -25.52
N CYS A 421 9.84 5.08 -26.42
CA CYS A 421 10.96 4.15 -26.36
C CYS A 421 12.05 4.61 -27.33
N ILE A 422 13.27 4.83 -26.83
CA ILE A 422 14.43 5.14 -27.67
C ILE A 422 15.41 3.97 -27.58
N ASP A 423 15.49 3.17 -28.64
CA ASP A 423 16.32 1.96 -28.71
C ASP A 423 17.39 2.07 -29.81
N PRO A 424 18.55 2.70 -29.52
CA PRO A 424 19.60 2.87 -30.53
C PRO A 424 20.21 1.55 -31.02
N LYS A 425 19.99 0.43 -30.31
CA LYS A 425 20.57 -0.88 -30.63
C LYS A 425 19.56 -1.84 -31.25
N MET A 426 18.29 -1.43 -31.37
CA MET A 426 17.19 -2.21 -31.95
C MET A 426 17.00 -3.61 -31.34
N ASN A 427 17.37 -3.81 -30.07
CA ASN A 427 17.44 -5.15 -29.47
C ASN A 427 16.67 -5.30 -28.17
N ALA A 428 16.04 -4.24 -27.67
CA ALA A 428 15.38 -4.21 -26.36
C ALA A 428 13.86 -4.11 -26.48
N PHE A 429 13.32 -3.32 -27.43
CA PHE A 429 11.89 -2.97 -27.42
C PHE A 429 11.14 -3.28 -28.72
N GLY A 430 11.61 -4.22 -29.52
CA GLY A 430 10.95 -4.62 -30.77
C GLY A 430 9.47 -5.00 -30.59
N ASP A 431 9.15 -5.68 -29.49
CA ASP A 431 7.79 -6.14 -29.16
C ASP A 431 6.80 -4.97 -28.89
N MET A 432 7.32 -3.76 -28.64
CA MET A 432 6.49 -2.58 -28.38
C MET A 432 5.93 -1.93 -29.65
N LYS A 433 6.36 -2.35 -30.85
CA LYS A 433 6.08 -1.66 -32.13
C LYS A 433 4.59 -1.39 -32.41
N GLN A 434 3.68 -2.19 -31.84
CA GLN A 434 2.23 -2.05 -32.00
C GLN A 434 1.51 -1.83 -30.66
N SER A 435 2.25 -1.47 -29.61
CA SER A 435 1.67 -1.31 -28.28
C SER A 435 0.80 -0.04 -28.23
N PRO A 436 -0.44 -0.12 -27.70
CA PRO A 436 -1.30 1.05 -27.53
C PRO A 436 -0.75 2.05 -26.50
N PHE A 437 0.26 1.65 -25.73
CA PHE A 437 0.95 2.51 -24.77
C PHE A 437 1.96 3.46 -25.41
N LEU A 438 2.34 3.25 -26.67
CA LEU A 438 3.17 4.21 -27.38
C LEU A 438 2.41 5.54 -27.51
N LEU A 439 3.10 6.65 -27.25
CA LEU A 439 2.49 7.99 -27.33
C LEU A 439 1.94 8.28 -28.74
N THR A 440 2.65 7.83 -29.77
CA THR A 440 2.27 7.87 -31.20
C THR A 440 2.93 6.70 -31.94
N ASP A 441 2.50 6.41 -33.18
CA ASP A 441 3.10 5.37 -34.04
C ASP A 441 4.63 5.54 -34.26
N GLY A 442 5.14 6.77 -34.12
CA GLY A 442 6.57 7.10 -34.22
C GLY A 442 7.34 7.09 -32.90
N SER A 443 6.71 6.69 -31.79
CA SER A 443 7.29 6.78 -30.44
C SER A 443 8.20 5.61 -30.06
N LEU A 444 8.41 4.66 -30.97
CA LEU A 444 9.51 3.69 -30.91
C LEU A 444 10.62 4.14 -31.86
N VAL A 445 11.62 4.80 -31.31
CA VAL A 445 12.66 5.51 -32.06
C VAL A 445 13.93 4.66 -32.11
N TYR A 446 14.37 4.37 -33.33
CA TYR A 446 15.67 3.75 -33.62
C TYR A 446 16.59 4.83 -34.21
N PRO A 447 17.26 5.66 -33.38
CA PRO A 447 18.11 6.72 -33.92
C PRO A 447 19.27 6.10 -34.72
N PRO A 448 19.54 6.57 -35.95
CA PRO A 448 20.72 6.13 -36.69
C PRO A 448 21.97 6.46 -35.88
N GLN A 449 23.00 5.62 -36.00
CA GLN A 449 24.27 5.83 -35.30
C GLN A 449 24.83 7.23 -35.63
N GLY A 450 24.84 8.14 -34.64
CA GLY A 450 25.48 9.46 -34.76
C GLY A 450 24.61 10.71 -34.55
N LEU A 451 23.29 10.64 -34.31
CA LEU A 451 22.46 11.84 -34.09
C LEU A 451 21.91 11.94 -32.66
N GLY A 452 22.73 12.47 -31.75
CA GLY A 452 22.28 12.97 -30.45
C GLY A 452 21.60 14.35 -30.59
N SER A 453 20.54 14.58 -29.82
CA SER A 453 19.81 15.86 -29.56
C SER A 453 18.55 16.21 -30.38
N GLY A 454 18.34 15.68 -31.60
CA GLY A 454 17.19 16.05 -32.45
C GLY A 454 15.85 15.40 -32.07
N CYS A 455 15.87 14.16 -31.58
CA CYS A 455 14.66 13.39 -31.23
C CYS A 455 14.03 13.85 -29.91
N LEU A 456 14.84 14.16 -28.88
CA LEU A 456 14.35 14.71 -27.61
C LEU A 456 13.62 16.05 -27.80
N ARG A 457 14.14 16.94 -28.65
CA ARG A 457 13.47 18.22 -28.96
C ARG A 457 12.15 18.05 -29.72
N ARG A 458 12.01 17.00 -30.55
CA ARG A 458 10.76 16.71 -31.27
C ARG A 458 9.72 16.04 -30.36
N ALA A 459 10.13 15.12 -29.49
CA ALA A 459 9.25 14.48 -28.51
C ALA A 459 8.75 15.46 -27.44
N CYS A 460 9.61 16.36 -26.94
CA CYS A 460 9.18 17.35 -25.93
C CYS A 460 8.38 18.53 -26.50
N ARG A 461 8.46 18.84 -27.81
CA ARG A 461 7.80 20.04 -28.40
C ARG A 461 6.45 19.78 -29.06
N ARG A 462 6.10 18.54 -29.42
CA ARG A 462 4.84 18.26 -30.14
C ARG A 462 3.67 17.81 -29.27
N ASP A 463 3.89 17.34 -28.03
CA ASP A 463 2.80 16.68 -27.28
C ASP A 463 2.40 17.35 -25.95
N VAL A 464 3.16 18.32 -25.43
CA VAL A 464 2.70 19.08 -24.24
C VAL A 464 1.55 20.03 -24.58
N ALA A 465 1.43 20.47 -25.83
CA ALA A 465 0.34 21.35 -26.27
C ALA A 465 -0.97 20.59 -26.61
N THR A 466 -0.89 19.29 -26.91
CA THR A 466 -2.04 18.45 -27.31
C THR A 466 -2.58 17.59 -26.16
N ALA A 467 -1.78 17.35 -25.10
CA ALA A 467 -2.23 16.67 -23.89
C ALA A 467 -3.06 17.57 -22.95
N ALA A 468 -3.15 18.88 -23.21
CA ALA A 468 -3.96 19.82 -22.43
C ALA A 468 -5.40 20.00 -22.96
N THR A 469 -5.80 19.24 -23.98
CA THR A 469 -7.08 19.46 -24.70
C THR A 469 -7.88 18.18 -24.99
N VAL A 470 -7.71 17.12 -24.20
CA VAL A 470 -8.58 15.93 -24.25
C VAL A 470 -9.12 15.61 -22.86
#